data_AF-A0A2V9Z601-F1
#
_entry.id   AF-A0A2V9Z601-F1
#
_cell.length_a   1.000
_cell.length_b   1.000
_cell.length_c   1.000
_cell.angle_alpha   90.00
_cell.angle_beta   90.00
_cell.angle_gamma   90.00
#
_symmetry.space_group_name_H-M   'P 1'
#
loop_
_entity.id
_entity.type
_entity.pdbx_description
1 polymer ?
#
loop_
_entity_poly.entity_id
_entity_poly.type
_entity_poly.pdbx_seq_one_letter_code
_entity_poly.pdbx_strand_id
1 'polypeptide(L)'
;YPPFTGSNFGVTPGLGANREGVPFISISGEFNLGNNLEGEIPQVGNTFQWTDNLTKTMGNHTAKLGVDLRRQRFDQTLYFDVNGEQLLFGGTANDAGFDNLIPNYLLGMNDQYVQGSAQREAVRTTSLYLFAQDSWKMKPNLT
;
A
#
# COMPACT_ATOMS: atom_id res chain seq x y z
N TYR A 1 7.48 -13.78 22.73
CA TYR A 1 8.53 -14.06 21.74
C TYR A 1 8.86 -15.54 21.80
N PRO A 2 8.64 -16.32 20.72
CA PRO A 2 9.11 -17.70 20.71
C PRO A 2 10.65 -17.72 20.58
N PRO A 3 11.32 -18.74 21.12
CA PRO A 3 12.78 -18.81 21.14
C PRO A 3 13.31 -19.18 19.74
N PHE A 4 14.32 -18.43 19.28
CA PHE A 4 15.09 -18.75 18.08
C PHE A 4 15.86 -20.06 18.32
N THR A 5 15.44 -21.14 17.65
CA THR A 5 16.12 -22.44 17.65
C THR A 5 16.70 -22.66 16.27
N GLY A 6 18.03 -22.66 16.18
CA GLY A 6 18.77 -22.78 14.93
C GLY A 6 19.25 -21.44 14.40
N SER A 7 20.52 -21.38 14.03
CA SER A 7 21.13 -20.23 13.38
C SER A 7 20.51 -20.03 12.00
N ASN A 8 19.49 -19.18 11.94
CA ASN A 8 18.83 -18.81 10.70
C ASN A 8 19.70 -17.77 9.98
N PHE A 9 20.67 -18.23 9.20
CA PHE A 9 21.61 -17.38 8.47
C PHE A 9 21.04 -16.85 7.14
N GLY A 10 19.77 -17.15 6.85
CA GLY A 10 19.08 -16.67 5.65
C GLY A 10 18.35 -15.35 5.86
N VAL A 11 18.07 -14.64 4.76
CA VAL A 11 17.18 -13.48 4.77
C VAL A 11 15.76 -13.98 4.97
N THR A 12 15.24 -13.86 6.19
CA THR A 12 13.88 -14.31 6.53
C THR A 12 13.04 -13.14 7.02
N PRO A 13 12.16 -12.54 6.19
CA PRO A 13 11.31 -11.42 6.61
C PRO A 13 10.28 -11.77 7.69
N GLY A 14 10.07 -13.05 8.02
CA GLY A 14 9.12 -13.48 9.07
C GLY A 14 7.66 -13.30 8.66
N LEU A 15 7.39 -13.27 7.35
CA LEU A 15 6.06 -13.07 6.77
C LEU A 15 5.38 -14.39 6.39
N GLY A 16 6.07 -15.51 6.62
CA GLY A 16 5.61 -16.86 6.32
C GLY A 16 5.92 -17.30 4.89
N ALA A 17 5.79 -18.61 4.66
CA ALA A 17 6.22 -19.28 3.42
C ALA A 17 5.60 -18.74 2.12
N ASN A 18 4.46 -18.04 2.18
CA ASN A 18 3.82 -17.45 1.01
C ASN A 18 4.51 -16.16 0.53
N ARG A 19 5.39 -15.57 1.34
CA ARG A 19 6.10 -14.32 1.03
C ARG A 19 7.60 -14.38 1.27
N GLU A 20 8.07 -15.44 1.93
CA GLU A 20 9.48 -15.77 2.07
C GLU A 20 9.97 -16.49 0.82
N GLY A 21 11.08 -16.04 0.26
CA GLY A 21 11.63 -16.60 -0.97
C GLY A 21 13.05 -16.15 -1.22
N VAL A 22 13.56 -16.49 -2.41
CA VAL A 22 14.87 -16.02 -2.85
C VAL A 22 14.86 -14.49 -3.01
N PRO A 23 15.96 -13.80 -2.64
CA PRO A 23 16.11 -12.37 -2.92
C PRO A 23 16.06 -12.10 -4.43
N PHE A 24 15.78 -10.85 -4.80
CA PHE A 24 16.08 -10.39 -6.14
C PHE A 24 17.59 -10.31 -6.32
N ILE A 25 18.12 -10.88 -7.38
CA ILE A 25 19.55 -10.90 -7.69
C ILE A 25 19.71 -10.39 -9.11
N SER A 26 20.44 -9.30 -9.27
CA SER A 26 20.73 -8.70 -10.57
C SER A 26 22.23 -8.69 -10.80
N ILE A 27 22.66 -9.40 -11.83
CA ILE A 27 24.06 -9.45 -12.26
C ILE A 27 24.16 -8.69 -13.58
N SER A 28 24.76 -7.50 -13.53
CA SER A 28 24.85 -6.60 -14.68
C SER A 28 25.57 -7.25 -15.84
N GLY A 29 24.94 -7.21 -17.02
CA GLY A 29 25.48 -7.85 -18.23
C GLY A 29 25.26 -9.38 -18.30
N GLU A 30 24.65 -9.99 -17.28
CA GLU A 30 24.43 -11.43 -17.20
C GLU A 30 22.93 -11.74 -17.09
N PHE A 31 22.42 -12.10 -15.90
CA PHE A 31 21.02 -12.48 -15.68
C PHE A 31 20.46 -11.91 -14.37
N ASN A 32 19.12 -11.92 -14.29
CA ASN A 32 18.37 -11.59 -13.10
C ASN A 32 17.62 -12.83 -12.59
N LEU A 33 17.52 -12.99 -11.28
CA LEU A 33 16.80 -14.08 -10.61
C LEU A 33 16.00 -13.53 -9.43
N GLY A 34 14.87 -14.15 -9.11
CA GLY A 34 14.13 -13.88 -7.88
C GLY A 34 12.92 -12.98 -8.05
N ASN A 35 12.36 -12.52 -6.93
CA ASN A 35 11.10 -11.79 -6.89
C ASN A 35 11.28 -10.31 -7.29
N ASN A 36 10.21 -9.66 -7.74
CA ASN A 36 10.21 -8.29 -8.23
C ASN A 36 10.63 -7.26 -7.15
N LEU A 37 11.48 -6.31 -7.56
CA LEU A 37 12.00 -5.17 -6.80
C LEU A 37 10.91 -4.30 -6.15
N GLU A 38 9.83 -4.01 -6.90
CA GLU A 38 8.84 -3.04 -6.42
C GLU A 38 7.92 -3.59 -5.33
N GLY A 39 8.04 -4.89 -5.02
CA GLY A 39 7.20 -5.55 -4.04
C GLY A 39 5.75 -5.66 -4.47
N GLU A 40 4.84 -5.76 -3.48
CA GLU A 40 3.40 -5.75 -3.70
C GLU A 40 2.69 -4.77 -2.75
N ILE A 41 1.57 -4.21 -3.22
CA ILE A 41 0.75 -3.28 -2.43
C ILE A 41 -0.73 -3.73 -2.42
N PRO A 42 -1.07 -4.85 -1.77
CA PRO A 42 -2.46 -5.25 -1.57
C PRO A 42 -3.26 -4.15 -0.85
N GLN A 43 -4.39 -3.80 -1.46
CA GLN A 43 -5.28 -2.72 -1.01
C GLN A 43 -6.73 -3.21 -0.97
N VAL A 44 -7.42 -2.92 0.13
CA VAL A 44 -8.84 -3.22 0.31
C VAL A 44 -9.56 -1.97 0.80
N GLY A 45 -10.52 -1.49 0.02
CA GLY A 45 -11.34 -0.32 0.34
C GLY A 45 -12.80 -0.69 0.56
N ASN A 46 -13.40 -0.22 1.65
CA ASN A 46 -14.83 -0.35 1.94
C ASN A 46 -15.42 1.02 2.25
N THR A 47 -16.58 1.32 1.67
CA THR A 47 -17.34 2.54 1.97
C THR A 47 -18.75 2.16 2.43
N PHE A 48 -19.13 2.66 3.59
CA PHE A 48 -20.49 2.58 4.13
C PHE A 48 -21.09 3.97 4.03
N GLN A 49 -22.30 4.08 3.48
CA GLN A 49 -22.96 5.36 3.29
C GLN A 49 -24.42 5.26 3.70
N TRP A 50 -24.89 6.26 4.44
CA TRP A 50 -26.29 6.45 4.80
C TRP A 50 -26.69 7.88 4.44
N THR A 51 -27.79 8.01 3.70
CA THR A 51 -28.31 9.31 3.28
C THR A 51 -29.79 9.39 3.60
N ASP A 52 -30.21 10.56 4.09
CA ASP A 52 -31.61 10.88 4.32
C ASP A 52 -31.93 12.28 3.79
N ASN A 53 -33.11 12.44 3.21
CA ASN A 53 -33.58 13.68 2.61
C ASN A 53 -35.05 13.89 2.96
N LEU A 54 -35.33 14.94 3.74
CA LEU A 54 -36.67 15.33 4.14
C LEU A 54 -37.12 16.57 3.37
N THR A 55 -38.28 16.49 2.74
CA THR A 55 -38.96 17.66 2.17
C THR A 55 -40.30 17.84 2.87
N LYS A 56 -40.59 19.07 3.30
CA LYS A 56 -41.86 19.40 3.95
C LYS A 56 -42.40 20.73 3.44
N THR A 57 -43.64 20.69 2.96
CA THR A 57 -44.40 21.90 2.59
C THR A 57 -45.31 22.30 3.75
N MET A 58 -45.19 23.55 4.21
CA MET A 58 -45.97 24.11 5.31
C MET A 58 -46.44 25.51 4.91
N GLY A 59 -47.72 25.64 4.58
CA GLY A 59 -48.28 26.89 4.08
C GLY A 59 -47.58 27.33 2.78
N ASN A 60 -46.99 28.51 2.81
CA ASN A 60 -46.27 29.08 1.68
C ASN A 60 -44.79 28.66 1.60
N HIS A 61 -44.30 27.87 2.55
CA HIS A 61 -42.91 27.43 2.64
C HIS A 61 -42.74 25.98 2.18
N THR A 62 -41.63 25.69 1.52
CA THR A 62 -41.17 24.35 1.16
C THR A 62 -39.73 24.21 1.65
N ALA A 63 -39.58 23.53 2.77
CA ALA A 63 -38.29 23.26 3.36
C ALA A 63 -37.73 21.93 2.85
N LYS A 64 -36.43 21.91 2.56
CA LYS A 64 -35.64 20.70 2.25
C LYS A 64 -34.48 20.61 3.23
N LEU A 65 -34.34 19.45 3.85
CA LEU A 65 -33.24 19.09 4.73
C LEU A 65 -32.62 17.81 4.21
N GLY A 66 -31.31 17.69 4.29
CA GLY A 66 -30.68 16.41 4.03
C GLY A 66 -29.39 16.21 4.79
N VAL A 67 -29.09 14.93 5.00
CA VAL A 67 -27.97 14.41 5.76
C VAL A 67 -27.33 13.30 4.94
N ASP A 68 -26.01 13.32 4.84
CA ASP A 68 -25.21 12.21 4.32
C ASP A 68 -24.09 11.89 5.31
N LEU A 69 -24.06 10.63 5.76
CA LEU A 69 -23.03 10.08 6.61
C LEU A 69 -22.27 9.03 5.81
N ARG A 70 -20.96 9.22 5.66
CA ARG A 70 -20.08 8.29 4.96
C ARG A 70 -18.95 7.83 5.89
N ARG A 71 -18.74 6.51 5.95
CA ARG A 71 -17.60 5.88 6.62
C ARG A 71 -16.76 5.16 5.58
N GLN A 72 -15.54 5.62 5.37
CA GLN A 72 -14.56 4.99 4.48
C GLN A 72 -13.52 4.25 5.31
N ARG A 73 -13.18 3.04 4.88
CA ARG A 73 -12.11 2.21 5.44
C ARG A 73 -11.22 1.77 4.30
N PHE A 74 -9.94 2.08 4.39
CA PHE A 74 -8.94 1.68 3.42
C PHE A 74 -7.80 1.00 4.16
N ASP A 75 -7.57 -0.28 3.86
CA ASP A 75 -6.49 -1.10 4.38
C ASP A 75 -5.50 -1.35 3.26
N GLN A 76 -4.26 -0.92 3.45
CA GLN A 76 -3.16 -1.11 2.52
C GLN A 76 -1.99 -1.78 3.25
N THR A 77 -1.32 -2.74 2.62
CA THR A 77 -0.05 -3.25 3.14
C THR A 77 0.97 -3.21 2.02
N LEU A 78 2.07 -2.47 2.22
CA LEU A 78 3.22 -2.44 1.34
C LEU A 78 4.19 -3.53 1.77
N TYR A 79 4.63 -4.37 0.83
CA TYR A 79 5.68 -5.36 0.99
C TYR A 79 6.88 -4.96 0.15
N PHE A 80 7.65 -3.96 0.62
CA PHE A 80 8.82 -3.45 -0.09
C PHE A 80 10.05 -4.33 0.19
N ASP A 81 10.69 -4.87 -0.85
CA ASP A 81 11.94 -5.66 -0.81
C ASP A 81 12.10 -6.60 0.39
N VAL A 82 11.02 -7.31 0.74
CA VAL A 82 10.98 -8.08 1.99
C VAL A 82 11.96 -9.26 1.99
N ASN A 83 12.22 -9.86 0.83
CA ASN A 83 13.21 -10.93 0.65
C ASN A 83 14.63 -10.41 0.37
N GLY A 84 14.81 -9.09 0.27
CA GLY A 84 16.07 -8.44 -0.06
C GLY A 84 16.39 -8.42 -1.56
N GLU A 85 17.31 -7.53 -1.90
CA GLU A 85 17.84 -7.29 -3.24
C GLU A 85 19.37 -7.32 -3.17
N GLN A 86 19.99 -8.02 -4.12
CA GLN A 86 21.43 -8.09 -4.34
C GLN A 86 21.75 -7.57 -5.74
N LEU A 87 22.52 -6.49 -5.80
CA LEU A 87 22.97 -5.90 -7.05
C LEU A 87 24.47 -6.12 -7.23
N LEU A 88 24.83 -6.62 -8.41
CA LEU A 88 26.19 -6.77 -8.88
C LEU A 88 26.34 -5.97 -10.17
N PHE A 89 27.14 -4.92 -10.14
CA PHE A 89 27.43 -4.04 -11.27
C PHE A 89 28.93 -3.79 -11.49
N GLY A 90 29.80 -4.30 -10.60
CA GLY A 90 31.25 -4.24 -10.75
C GLY A 90 31.85 -2.87 -10.45
N GLY A 91 33.18 -2.82 -10.43
CA GLY A 91 33.92 -1.57 -10.21
C GLY A 91 33.85 -1.01 -8.78
N THR A 92 33.33 -1.78 -7.82
CA THR A 92 33.39 -1.44 -6.39
C THR A 92 34.55 -2.14 -5.68
N ALA A 93 34.70 -1.90 -4.38
CA ALA A 93 35.67 -2.64 -3.55
C ALA A 93 35.34 -4.14 -3.42
N ASN A 94 34.11 -4.56 -3.75
CA ASN A 94 33.68 -5.95 -3.75
C ASN A 94 33.87 -6.62 -5.12
N ASP A 95 34.60 -5.99 -6.05
CA ASP A 95 34.89 -6.60 -7.34
C ASP A 95 36.09 -7.56 -7.25
N ALA A 96 35.90 -8.81 -7.68
CA ALA A 96 36.98 -9.78 -7.73
C ALA A 96 37.93 -9.58 -8.93
N GLY A 97 37.59 -8.68 -9.86
CA GLY A 97 38.47 -8.23 -10.95
C GLY A 97 38.56 -9.20 -12.13
N PHE A 98 37.52 -10.02 -12.33
CA PHE A 98 37.40 -10.90 -13.49
C PHE A 98 36.72 -10.20 -14.68
N ASP A 99 36.73 -10.85 -15.84
CA ASP A 99 36.11 -10.32 -17.07
C ASP A 99 34.58 -10.15 -16.96
N ASN A 100 33.94 -10.82 -16.00
CA ASN A 100 32.52 -10.69 -15.71
C ASN A 100 32.22 -10.86 -14.21
N LEU A 101 30.93 -10.70 -13.85
CA LEU A 101 30.47 -10.64 -12.45
C LEU A 101 29.96 -11.98 -11.90
N ILE A 102 30.05 -13.07 -12.68
CA ILE A 102 29.68 -14.41 -12.22
C ILE A 102 30.54 -14.87 -11.03
N PRO A 103 31.88 -14.67 -11.02
CA PRO A 103 32.70 -14.94 -9.84
C PRO A 103 32.26 -14.14 -8.61
N ASN A 104 31.91 -12.87 -8.78
CA ASN A 104 31.46 -12.01 -7.68
C ASN A 104 30.17 -12.58 -7.07
N TYR A 105 29.23 -13.04 -7.90
CA TYR A 105 28.02 -13.72 -7.46
C TYR A 105 28.30 -15.01 -6.69
N LEU A 106 29.15 -15.89 -7.25
CA LEU A 106 29.51 -17.17 -6.62
C LEU A 106 30.26 -17.00 -5.29
N LEU A 107 31.00 -15.91 -5.14
CA LEU A 107 31.71 -15.54 -3.91
C LEU A 107 30.84 -14.76 -2.92
N GLY A 108 29.59 -14.41 -3.29
CA GLY A 108 28.70 -13.60 -2.47
C GLY A 108 29.16 -12.14 -2.31
N MET A 109 30.00 -11.66 -3.21
CA MET A 109 30.56 -10.31 -3.22
C MET A 109 29.60 -9.35 -3.93
N ASN A 110 28.51 -9.00 -3.24
CA ASN A 110 27.54 -8.03 -3.77
C ASN A 110 28.05 -6.60 -3.67
N ASP A 111 27.73 -5.79 -4.67
CA ASP A 111 28.06 -4.37 -4.66
C ASP A 111 27.07 -3.57 -3.80
N GLN A 112 25.80 -3.96 -3.83
CA GLN A 112 24.75 -3.37 -3.00
C GLN A 112 23.76 -4.44 -2.51
N TYR A 113 23.32 -4.27 -1.26
CA TYR A 113 22.24 -5.03 -0.68
C TYR A 113 21.18 -4.09 -0.10
N VAL A 114 19.92 -4.27 -0.49
CA VAL A 114 18.77 -3.54 0.05
C VAL A 114 17.79 -4.54 0.63
N GLN A 115 17.22 -4.22 1.79
CA GLN A 115 16.12 -5.00 2.33
C GLN A 115 15.11 -4.06 2.97
N GLY A 116 13.86 -4.20 2.54
CA GLY A 116 12.74 -3.45 3.08
C GLY A 116 12.00 -4.24 4.16
N SER A 117 10.82 -3.73 4.51
CA SER A 117 9.93 -4.35 5.49
C SER A 117 8.49 -4.24 5.03
N ALA A 118 7.64 -5.09 5.62
CA ALA A 118 6.20 -4.97 5.42
C ALA A 118 5.66 -3.82 6.28
N GLN A 119 4.96 -2.88 5.65
CA GLN A 119 4.31 -1.76 6.33
C GLN A 119 2.81 -1.77 6.04
N ARG A 120 2.00 -1.77 7.10
CA ARG A 120 0.55 -1.69 6.99
C ARG A 120 0.05 -0.29 7.31
N GLU A 121 -0.83 0.22 6.46
CA GLU A 121 -1.56 1.46 6.65
C GLU A 121 -3.07 1.18 6.71
N ALA A 122 -3.72 1.77 7.72
CA ALA A 122 -5.16 1.62 7.94
C ALA A 122 -5.81 3.01 8.01
N VAL A 123 -6.22 3.53 6.86
CA VAL A 123 -6.87 4.85 6.76
C VAL A 123 -8.36 4.70 7.04
N ARG A 124 -8.89 5.60 7.87
CA ARG A 124 -10.29 5.61 8.29
C ARG A 124 -10.81 7.03 8.29
N THR A 125 -11.89 7.27 7.56
CA THR A 125 -12.52 8.59 7.47
C THR A 125 -14.01 8.48 7.73
N THR A 126 -14.54 9.37 8.56
CA THR A 126 -15.99 9.57 8.70
C THR A 126 -16.30 11.00 8.26
N SER A 127 -17.22 11.14 7.32
CA SER A 127 -17.67 12.43 6.80
C SER A 127 -19.16 12.59 7.07
N LEU A 128 -19.55 13.78 7.52
CA LEU A 128 -20.94 14.20 7.69
C LEU A 128 -21.18 15.41 6.80
N TYR A 129 -22.17 15.31 5.93
CA TYR A 129 -22.62 16.40 5.07
C TYR A 129 -24.06 16.74 5.41
N LEU A 130 -24.34 18.04 5.53
CA LEU A 130 -25.65 18.56 5.90
C LEU A 130 -26.05 19.64 4.91
N PHE A 131 -27.32 19.68 4.53
CA PHE A 131 -27.88 20.83 3.81
C PHE A 131 -29.28 21.19 4.32
N ALA A 132 -29.62 22.46 4.18
CA ALA A 132 -30.93 23.01 4.46
C ALA A 132 -31.27 24.09 3.41
N GLN A 133 -32.48 24.05 2.86
CA GLN A 133 -32.98 25.04 1.90
C GLN A 133 -34.45 25.32 2.20
N ASP A 134 -34.89 26.56 1.99
CA ASP A 134 -36.31 26.95 2.05
C ASP A 134 -36.69 27.67 0.76
N SER A 135 -37.91 27.41 0.29
CA SER A 135 -38.54 28.11 -0.82
C SER A 135 -39.90 28.61 -0.36
N TRP A 136 -40.12 29.91 -0.48
CA TRP A 136 -41.33 30.58 -0.01
C TRP A 136 -42.06 31.29 -1.15
N LYS A 137 -43.40 31.31 -1.09
CA LYS A 137 -44.24 32.06 -2.03
C LYS A 137 -45.02 33.17 -1.31
N MET A 138 -45.01 34.38 -1.85
CA MET A 138 -45.80 35.48 -1.27
C MET A 138 -47.31 35.34 -1.53
N LYS A 139 -47.72 34.78 -2.68
CA LYS A 139 -49.13 34.47 -3.01
C LYS A 139 -49.18 33.13 -3.76
N PRO A 140 -50.25 32.31 -3.63
CA PRO A 140 -50.36 31.01 -4.31
C PRO A 140 -50.27 31.09 -5.85
N ASN A 141 -50.49 32.28 -6.41
CA ASN A 141 -50.59 32.57 -7.84
C ASN A 141 -49.45 33.44 -8.40
N LEU A 142 -48.40 33.74 -7.63
CA LEU A 142 -47.21 34.43 -8.13
C LEU A 142 -46.00 33.52 -7.93
N THR A 143 -45.40 33.09 -9.05
CA THR A 143 -44.12 32.36 -9.07
C THR A 143 -42.97 33.28 -8.75
#